data_AF-A0A4W5L4I5-F1
#
_entry.id   AF-A0A4W5L4I5-F1
#
_cell.length_a   1.000
_cell.length_b   1.000
_cell.length_c   1.000
_cell.angle_alpha   90.00
_cell.angle_beta   90.00
_cell.angle_gamma   90.00
#
_symmetry.space_group_name_H-M   'P 1'
#
loop_
_entity.id
_entity.type
_entity.pdbx_description
1 polymer ?
#
loop_
_entity_poly.entity_id
_entity_poly.type
_entity_poly.pdbx_seq_one_letter_code
_entity_poly.pdbx_strand_id
1 'polypeptide(L)'
;MTDSFGPTLQLLWWFQPRLILSGHTHSACKVVHDNKHPEISVPSFSWRNRNNPSFILGTFSRTDFQLAKCFLPEESSVVAIYCSTAMVVSLLLMAHLHLTKTSMLLATNLMGKHKGF
;
A
#
# COMPACT_ATOMS: atom_id res chain seq x y z
N MET A 1 7.68 52.00 5.10
CA MET A 1 6.94 50.91 4.43
C MET A 1 7.61 49.60 4.81
N THR A 2 7.17 48.99 5.90
CA THR A 2 7.45 47.59 6.17
C THR A 2 6.26 46.84 5.58
N ASP A 3 6.42 46.27 4.38
CA ASP A 3 5.44 45.32 3.90
C ASP A 3 5.38 44.18 4.90
N SER A 4 4.24 44.03 5.58
CA SER A 4 3.99 42.94 6.49
C SER A 4 3.80 41.67 5.67
N PHE A 5 4.92 41.05 5.29
CA PHE A 5 4.95 39.71 4.73
C PHE A 5 4.20 38.75 5.66
N GLY A 6 3.23 37.99 5.12
CA GLY A 6 2.64 36.89 5.87
C GLY A 6 3.71 35.87 6.31
N PRO A 7 3.53 35.14 7.42
CA PRO A 7 4.59 34.30 8.01
C PRO A 7 5.17 33.27 7.04
N THR A 8 4.36 32.70 6.14
CA THR A 8 4.84 31.78 5.09
C THR A 8 5.75 32.45 4.07
N LEU A 9 5.44 33.70 3.70
CA LEU A 9 6.21 34.47 2.72
C LEU A 9 7.53 34.96 3.33
N GLN A 10 7.54 35.24 4.64
CA GLN A 10 8.77 35.55 5.38
C GLN A 10 9.74 34.35 5.43
N LEU A 11 9.23 33.13 5.61
CA LEU A 11 10.03 31.91 5.58
C LEU A 11 10.64 31.65 4.19
N LEU A 12 9.85 31.82 3.14
CA LEU A 12 10.34 31.72 1.75
C LEU A 12 11.48 32.70 1.51
N TRP A 13 11.34 33.94 1.97
CA TRP A 13 12.36 34.98 1.82
C TRP A 13 13.66 34.67 2.59
N TRP A 14 13.56 34.20 3.85
CA TRP A 14 14.75 33.88 4.65
C TRP A 14 15.51 32.65 4.17
N PHE A 15 14.81 31.55 3.86
CA PHE A 15 15.46 30.28 3.56
C PHE A 15 15.78 30.10 2.08
N GLN A 16 15.09 30.83 1.19
CA GLN A 16 15.20 30.67 -0.26
C GLN A 16 15.26 29.18 -0.68
N PRO A 17 14.30 28.35 -0.23
CA PRO A 17 14.41 26.90 -0.34
C PRO A 17 14.33 26.46 -1.80
N ARG A 18 15.14 25.48 -2.18
CA ARG A 18 15.08 24.90 -3.53
C ARG A 18 13.92 23.92 -3.72
N LEU A 19 13.42 23.35 -2.64
CA LEU A 19 12.30 22.42 -2.59
C LEU A 19 11.66 22.51 -1.21
N ILE A 20 10.34 22.48 -1.15
CA ILE A 20 9.55 22.42 0.06
C ILE A 20 8.85 21.06 0.08
N LEU A 21 8.98 20.32 1.18
CA LEU A 21 8.26 19.07 1.40
C LEU A 21 7.25 19.30 2.52
N SER A 22 5.98 19.13 2.21
CA SER A 22 4.85 19.32 3.12
C SER A 22 4.11 18.00 3.32
N GLY A 23 3.11 17.95 4.20
CA GLY A 23 2.38 16.72 4.50
C GLY A 23 0.89 16.99 4.74
N HIS A 24 0.30 16.25 5.68
CA HIS A 24 -1.05 16.47 6.21
C HIS A 24 -2.23 16.12 5.27
N THR A 25 -2.13 16.32 3.96
CA THR A 25 -3.23 16.05 3.01
C THR A 25 -3.39 14.58 2.63
N HIS A 26 -2.46 13.72 3.07
CA HIS A 26 -2.35 12.30 2.72
C HIS A 26 -2.26 12.04 1.20
N SER A 27 -2.11 13.09 0.38
CA SER A 27 -2.18 13.05 -1.07
C SER A 27 -0.98 13.79 -1.65
N ALA A 28 -0.38 13.24 -2.70
CA ALA A 28 0.70 13.92 -3.38
C ALA A 28 0.14 15.08 -4.22
N CYS A 29 0.55 16.31 -3.90
CA CYS A 29 0.21 17.53 -4.65
C CYS A 29 1.50 18.31 -4.92
N LYS A 30 1.57 18.97 -6.09
CA LYS A 30 2.67 19.87 -6.44
C LYS A 30 2.11 21.29 -6.57
N VAL A 31 2.67 22.20 -5.79
CA VAL A 31 2.40 23.64 -5.84
C VAL A 31 3.71 24.35 -6.11
N VAL A 32 3.70 25.50 -6.77
CA VAL A 32 4.92 26.31 -6.98
C VAL A 32 4.64 27.71 -6.46
N HIS A 33 5.42 28.14 -5.47
CA HIS A 33 5.34 29.49 -4.90
C HIS A 33 6.23 30.44 -5.68
N ASP A 34 5.67 31.60 -6.07
CA ASP A 34 6.34 32.67 -6.84
C ASP A 34 7.09 32.18 -8.09
N ASN A 35 6.62 31.09 -8.71
CA ASN A 35 7.29 30.37 -9.82
C ASN A 35 8.74 29.96 -9.53
N LYS A 36 9.17 29.93 -8.26
CA LYS A 36 10.57 29.68 -7.85
C LYS A 36 10.71 28.53 -6.87
N HIS A 37 9.77 28.35 -5.96
CA HIS A 37 9.89 27.40 -4.85
C HIS A 37 8.84 26.30 -4.99
N PRO A 38 9.21 25.13 -5.55
CA PRO A 38 8.28 24.01 -5.65
C PRO A 38 8.02 23.41 -4.26
N GLU A 39 6.73 23.27 -3.93
CA GLU A 39 6.24 22.55 -2.77
C GLU A 39 5.59 21.24 -3.21
N ILE A 40 5.97 20.14 -2.56
CA ILE A 40 5.39 18.82 -2.76
C ILE A 40 4.84 18.30 -1.45
N SER A 41 3.54 18.00 -1.44
CA SER A 41 2.91 17.29 -0.33
C SER A 41 3.29 15.81 -0.41
N VAL A 42 3.86 15.27 0.67
CA VAL A 42 4.23 13.87 0.80
C VAL A 42 2.96 13.07 1.10
N PRO A 43 2.60 12.09 0.27
CA PRO A 43 1.44 11.23 0.47
C PRO A 43 1.66 10.30 1.68
N SER A 44 0.56 9.75 2.21
CA SER A 44 0.65 8.75 3.28
C SER A 44 1.10 7.40 2.73
N PHE A 45 2.06 6.77 3.41
CA PHE A 45 2.53 5.43 3.09
C PHE A 45 1.52 4.32 3.47
N SER A 46 0.53 4.63 4.32
CA SER A 46 -0.39 3.63 4.86
C SER A 46 -1.77 3.66 4.20
N TRP A 47 -2.43 2.50 4.16
CA TRP A 47 -3.82 2.36 3.72
C TRP A 47 -4.84 3.06 4.63
N ARG A 48 -4.44 3.43 5.87
CA ARG A 48 -5.30 4.01 6.91
C ARG A 48 -6.20 5.15 6.41
N ASN A 49 -5.73 5.94 5.45
CA ASN A 49 -6.44 7.12 4.97
C ASN A 49 -6.81 7.06 3.49
N ARG A 50 -6.26 6.11 2.72
CA ARG A 50 -6.43 6.00 1.27
C ARG A 50 -6.23 4.55 0.83
N ASN A 51 -7.12 4.05 -0.03
CA ASN A 51 -6.98 2.72 -0.65
C ASN A 51 -5.71 2.62 -1.51
N ASN A 52 -5.20 3.72 -2.07
CA ASN A 52 -4.03 3.78 -2.95
C ASN A 52 -2.84 4.53 -2.30
N PRO A 53 -2.14 3.93 -1.32
CA PRO A 53 -1.00 4.57 -0.69
C PRO A 53 0.13 4.79 -1.68
N SER A 54 0.93 5.81 -1.41
CA SER A 54 2.12 6.11 -2.19
C SER A 54 3.19 6.74 -1.31
N PHE A 55 4.41 6.77 -1.81
CA PHE A 55 5.53 7.49 -1.21
C PHE A 55 6.26 8.29 -2.28
N ILE A 56 7.09 9.22 -1.84
CA ILE A 56 7.99 9.97 -2.72
C ILE A 56 9.40 9.43 -2.54
N LEU A 57 10.02 9.02 -3.65
CA LEU A 57 11.44 8.75 -3.70
C LEU A 57 12.16 10.01 -4.17
N GLY A 58 13.03 10.55 -3.31
CA GLY A 58 13.82 11.74 -3.59
C GLY A 58 15.29 11.43 -3.77
N THR A 59 15.88 11.94 -4.85
CA THR A 59 17.34 11.95 -5.07
C THR A 59 17.82 13.39 -5.00
N PHE A 60 18.81 13.67 -4.16
CA PHE A 60 19.30 15.02 -3.88
C PHE A 60 20.78 15.15 -4.22
N SER A 61 21.13 16.28 -4.84
CA SER A 61 22.51 16.68 -5.11
C SER A 61 22.72 18.14 -4.68
N ARG A 62 23.97 18.60 -4.72
CA ARG A 62 24.31 19.99 -4.36
C ARG A 62 23.63 21.02 -5.25
N THR A 63 23.27 20.70 -6.49
CA THR A 63 22.71 21.65 -7.47
C THR A 63 21.31 21.30 -7.94
N ASP A 64 20.92 20.03 -7.86
CA ASP A 64 19.62 19.57 -8.35
C ASP A 64 18.94 18.53 -7.44
N PHE A 65 17.66 18.26 -7.67
CA PHE A 65 16.89 17.20 -7.02
C PHE A 65 15.93 16.53 -8.00
N GLN A 66 15.65 15.25 -7.79
CA GLN A 66 14.65 14.51 -8.55
C GLN A 66 13.69 13.83 -7.61
N LEU A 67 12.41 13.85 -7.95
CA LEU A 67 11.34 13.26 -7.13
C LEU A 67 10.47 12.37 -8.01
N ALA A 68 10.27 11.14 -7.56
CA ALA A 68 9.37 10.19 -8.18
C ALA A 68 8.27 9.80 -7.18
N LYS A 69 7.03 9.78 -7.65
CA LYS A 69 5.91 9.21 -6.89
C LYS A 69 5.83 7.72 -7.15
N CYS A 70 5.96 6.93 -6.10
CA CYS A 70 5.89 5.48 -6.16
C CYS A 70 4.60 5.00 -5.48
N PHE A 71 3.83 4.16 -6.17
CA PHE A 71 2.57 3.62 -5.66
C PHE A 71 2.79 2.30 -4.94
N LEU A 72 2.02 2.06 -3.89
CA LEU A 72 1.90 0.76 -3.23
C LEU A 72 0.68 0.01 -3.78
N PRO A 73 0.61 -1.33 -3.59
CA PRO A 73 -0.59 -2.09 -3.86
C PRO A 73 -1.78 -1.49 -3.14
N GLU A 74 -2.94 -1.50 -3.78
CA GLU A 74 -4.16 -1.00 -3.15
C GLU A 74 -4.61 -1.91 -2.01
N GLU A 75 -5.23 -1.33 -0.98
CA GLU A 75 -5.75 -2.08 0.18
C GLU A 75 -6.69 -3.19 -0.29
N SER A 76 -7.62 -2.81 -1.17
CA SER A 76 -8.62 -3.69 -1.76
C SER A 76 -7.98 -4.86 -2.52
N SER A 77 -6.87 -4.61 -3.22
CA SER A 77 -6.15 -5.66 -3.93
C SER A 77 -5.50 -6.65 -2.97
N VAL A 78 -4.87 -6.17 -1.90
CA VAL A 78 -4.25 -7.01 -0.86
C VAL A 78 -5.31 -7.85 -0.14
N VAL A 79 -6.42 -7.23 0.26
CA VAL A 79 -7.55 -7.92 0.91
C VAL A 79 -8.15 -8.98 -0.02
N ALA A 80 -8.36 -8.67 -1.29
CA ALA A 80 -8.88 -9.64 -2.27
C ALA A 80 -7.95 -10.85 -2.43
N ILE A 81 -6.64 -10.64 -2.45
CA ILE A 81 -5.65 -11.73 -2.52
C ILE A 81 -5.73 -12.61 -1.27
N TYR A 82 -5.82 -12.03 -0.07
CA TYR A 82 -5.95 -12.81 1.15
C TYR A 82 -7.25 -13.61 1.22
N CYS A 83 -8.38 -12.99 0.90
CA CYS A 83 -9.68 -13.66 0.89
C CYS A 83 -9.73 -14.80 -0.14
N SER A 84 -9.25 -14.56 -1.37
CA SER A 84 -9.19 -15.59 -2.41
C SER A 84 -8.26 -16.74 -2.03
N THR A 85 -7.09 -16.45 -1.47
CA THR A 85 -6.15 -17.48 -0.99
C THR A 85 -6.77 -18.32 0.14
N ALA A 86 -7.40 -17.67 1.13
CA ALA A 86 -8.06 -18.36 2.22
C ALA A 86 -9.19 -19.28 1.72
N MET A 87 -10.00 -18.81 0.76
CA MET A 87 -11.03 -19.63 0.13
C MET A 87 -10.46 -20.85 -0.59
N VAL A 88 -9.43 -20.67 -1.41
CA VAL A 88 -8.80 -21.77 -2.16
C VAL A 88 -8.22 -22.80 -1.20
N VAL A 89 -7.46 -22.36 -0.19
CA VAL A 89 -6.91 -23.27 0.83
C VAL A 89 -8.01 -24.04 1.56
N SER A 90 -9.11 -23.36 1.92
CA SER A 90 -10.25 -24.01 2.59
C SER A 90 -10.90 -25.07 1.69
N LEU A 91 -11.12 -24.77 0.41
CA LEU A 91 -11.68 -25.73 -0.55
C LEU A 91 -10.77 -26.94 -0.75
N LEU A 92 -9.46 -26.72 -0.87
CA LEU A 92 -8.47 -27.79 -0.98
C LEU A 92 -8.47 -28.68 0.26
N LEU A 93 -8.54 -28.10 1.46
CA LEU A 93 -8.63 -28.86 2.71
C LEU A 93 -9.92 -29.69 2.76
N MET A 94 -11.06 -29.10 2.39
CA MET A 94 -12.34 -29.82 2.36
C MET A 94 -12.32 -30.97 1.36
N ALA A 95 -11.76 -30.77 0.16
CA ALA A 95 -11.60 -31.81 -0.85
C ALA A 95 -10.69 -32.94 -0.34
N HIS A 96 -9.58 -32.59 0.32
CA HIS A 96 -8.66 -33.57 0.90
C HIS A 96 -9.33 -34.38 2.03
N LEU A 97 -10.06 -33.73 2.94
CA LEU A 97 -10.80 -34.40 4.00
C LEU A 97 -11.91 -35.31 3.45
N HIS A 98 -12.60 -34.87 2.40
CA HIS A 98 -13.61 -35.69 1.73
C HIS A 98 -12.98 -36.94 1.10
N LEU A 99 -11.90 -36.78 0.32
CA LEU A 99 -11.23 -37.90 -0.35
C LEU A 99 -10.66 -38.91 0.65
N THR A 100 -10.01 -38.44 1.71
CA THR A 100 -9.48 -39.30 2.78
C THR A 100 -10.60 -40.04 3.51
N LYS A 101 -11.72 -39.38 3.82
CA LYS A 101 -12.90 -40.01 4.42
C LYS A 101 -13.51 -41.07 3.50
N THR A 102 -13.69 -40.77 2.21
CA THR A 102 -14.20 -41.73 1.21
C THR A 102 -13.28 -42.94 1.09
N SER A 103 -11.95 -42.72 1.05
CA SER A 103 -10.97 -43.79 1.00
C SER A 103 -11.02 -44.70 2.25
N MET A 104 -11.14 -44.11 3.44
CA MET A 104 -11.27 -44.86 4.70
C MET A 104 -12.58 -45.67 4.75
N LEU A 105 -13.71 -45.08 4.33
CA LEU A 105 -14.99 -45.77 4.22
C LEU A 105 -14.95 -46.93 3.22
N LEU A 106 -14.30 -46.75 2.07
CA LEU A 106 -14.14 -47.83 1.10
C LEU A 106 -13.28 -48.97 1.68
N ALA A 107 -12.17 -48.63 2.35
CA ALA A 107 -11.29 -49.60 3.00
C ALA A 107 -12.02 -50.42 4.08
N THR A 108 -12.81 -49.78 4.95
CA THR A 108 -13.58 -50.50 5.98
C THR A 108 -14.64 -51.42 5.39
N ASN A 109 -15.33 -51.01 4.33
CA ASN A 109 -16.31 -51.85 3.63
C ASN A 109 -15.65 -53.08 2.95
N LEU A 110 -14.47 -52.91 2.36
CA LEU A 110 -13.71 -54.02 1.76
C LEU A 110 -13.20 -55.00 2.83
N MET A 111 -12.69 -54.51 3.95
CA MET A 111 -12.24 -55.35 5.06
C MET A 111 -13.39 -56.07 5.77
N GLY A 112 -14.57 -55.44 5.88
CA GLY A 112 -15.77 -56.06 6.43
C GLY A 112 -16.30 -57.21 5.58
N LYS A 113 -16.22 -57.08 4.24
CA LYS A 113 -16.58 -58.17 3.31
C LYS A 113 -15.67 -59.39 3.44
N HIS A 114 -14.40 -59.22 3.81
CA HIS A 114 -13.44 -60.32 3.91
C HIS A 114 -13.53 -61.11 5.24
N LYS A 115 -14.32 -60.64 6.21
CA LYS A 115 -14.61 -61.34 7.48
C LYS A 115 -15.90 -62.17 7.47
N GLY A 116 -16.62 -62.22 6.33
CA GLY A 116 -17.93 -62.85 6.19
C GLY A 116 -17.95 -64.20 5.45
N PHE A 117 -16.83 -64.94 5.42
CA PHE A 117 -16.77 -66.32 4.93
C PHE A 117 -16.22 -67.25 6.03
#